data_AF-A0AA95GAM6-F1
#
_entry.id   AF-A0AA95GAM6-F1
#
_cell.length_a   1.000
_cell.length_b   1.000
_cell.length_c   1.000
_cell.angle_alpha   90.00
_cell.angle_beta   90.00
_cell.angle_gamma   90.00
#
_symmetry.space_group_name_H-M   'P 1'
#
loop_
_entity.id
_entity.type
_entity.pdbx_description
1 polymer ?
#
loop_
_entity_poly.entity_id
_entity_poly.type
_entity_poly.pdbx_seq_one_letter_code
_entity_poly.pdbx_strand_id
1 'polypeptide(L)'
;MQDQKYLNKISGWILTDGTWYPTEEWWHISSIYDLKEQGFPSLQSKETKEILDSGDESNIRDHLANLGFIKISRSQIDGIKLTVPQLITLQNLLSLCDPDDEIGLLGSNGSIKHIRIARIMKLKNPNILFD
;
A
#
# COMPACT_ATOMS: atom_id res chain seq x y z
N MET A 1 -13.60 -28.08 -14.12
CA MET A 1 -13.18 -26.69 -13.87
C MET A 1 -11.86 -26.77 -13.12
N GLN A 2 -10.78 -26.19 -13.64
CA GLN A 2 -9.57 -26.02 -12.84
C GLN A 2 -9.89 -24.96 -11.79
N ASP A 3 -9.78 -25.29 -10.51
CA ASP A 3 -9.85 -24.30 -9.43
C ASP A 3 -8.74 -23.28 -9.68
N GLN A 4 -9.14 -22.06 -10.04
CA GLN A 4 -8.23 -20.96 -10.22
C GLN A 4 -7.61 -20.68 -8.85
N LYS A 5 -6.30 -20.94 -8.70
CA LYS A 5 -5.60 -20.70 -7.43
C LYS A 5 -5.41 -19.20 -7.26
N TYR A 6 -6.34 -18.55 -6.57
CA TYR A 6 -6.18 -17.16 -6.15
C TYR A 6 -5.10 -17.05 -5.08
N LEU A 7 -4.39 -15.92 -5.10
CA LEU A 7 -3.49 -15.54 -4.01
C LEU A 7 -4.33 -15.07 -2.82
N ASN A 8 -4.17 -15.75 -1.70
CA ASN A 8 -4.86 -15.40 -0.45
C ASN A 8 -4.19 -14.25 0.31
N LYS A 9 -2.97 -13.85 -0.08
CA LYS A 9 -2.19 -12.81 0.61
C LYS A 9 -1.31 -12.04 -0.38
N ILE A 10 -1.43 -10.72 -0.35
CA ILE A 10 -0.49 -9.78 -0.95
C ILE A 10 0.01 -8.88 0.18
N SER A 11 1.33 -8.69 0.25
CA SER A 11 1.95 -7.88 1.30
C SER A 11 3.12 -7.11 0.74
N GLY A 12 3.16 -5.80 1.01
CA GLY A 12 4.21 -4.91 0.55
C GLY A 12 3.78 -3.48 0.43
N TRP A 13 4.54 -2.72 -0.36
CA TRP A 13 4.33 -1.31 -0.61
C TRP A 13 4.12 -1.04 -2.10
N ILE A 14 3.15 -0.20 -2.44
CA ILE A 14 3.17 0.53 -3.70
C ILE A 14 3.87 1.86 -3.43
N LEU A 15 5.02 2.06 -4.08
CA LEU A 15 5.86 3.24 -3.92
C LEU A 15 5.22 4.47 -4.58
N THR A 16 5.80 5.65 -4.35
CA THR A 16 5.26 6.94 -4.84
C THR A 16 5.21 7.07 -6.36
N ASP A 17 6.01 6.29 -7.07
CA ASP A 17 6.07 6.21 -8.53
C ASP A 17 5.15 5.13 -9.12
N GLY A 18 4.47 4.34 -8.28
CA GLY A 18 3.63 3.21 -8.70
C GLY A 18 4.35 1.86 -8.68
N THR A 19 5.65 1.80 -8.39
CA THR A 19 6.40 0.56 -8.34
C THR A 19 5.92 -0.33 -7.18
N TRP A 20 5.77 -1.64 -7.42
CA TRP A 20 5.46 -2.62 -6.38
C TRP A 20 6.73 -3.10 -5.69
N TYR A 21 6.76 -3.03 -4.36
CA TYR A 21 7.84 -3.52 -3.52
C TYR A 21 7.31 -4.56 -2.53
N PRO A 22 7.45 -5.86 -2.84
CA PRO A 22 6.92 -6.94 -1.99
C PRO A 22 7.72 -7.08 -0.69
N THR A 23 7.02 -7.34 0.42
CA THR A 23 7.65 -7.68 1.70
C THR A 23 6.69 -8.49 2.56
N GLU A 24 7.21 -9.30 3.49
CA GLU A 24 6.34 -9.97 4.46
C GLU A 24 5.76 -8.97 5.48
N GLU A 25 4.68 -9.36 6.15
CA GLU A 25 3.93 -8.45 7.04
C GLU A 25 4.73 -7.91 8.21
N TRP A 26 5.63 -8.74 8.75
CA TRP A 26 6.50 -8.37 9.87
C TRP A 26 7.69 -7.51 9.43
N TRP A 27 7.89 -7.34 8.12
CA TRP A 27 9.04 -6.65 7.54
C TRP A 27 8.67 -5.32 6.88
N HIS A 28 7.41 -4.84 6.97
CA HIS A 28 6.99 -3.60 6.30
C HIS A 28 7.84 -2.38 6.65
N ILE A 29 8.13 -2.17 7.94
CA ILE A 29 8.91 -1.01 8.39
C ILE A 29 10.39 -1.20 8.04
N SER A 30 10.96 -2.37 8.31
CA SER A 30 12.35 -2.70 7.95
C SER A 30 12.62 -2.49 6.45
N SER A 31 11.67 -2.85 5.58
CA SER A 31 11.81 -2.72 4.14
C SER A 31 11.90 -1.26 3.67
N ILE A 32 11.46 -0.30 4.49
CA ILE A 32 11.61 1.14 4.22
C ILE A 32 13.05 1.60 4.48
N TYR A 33 13.72 1.02 5.49
CA TYR A 33 15.14 1.27 5.70
C TYR A 33 15.97 0.74 4.53
N ASP A 34 15.64 -0.44 4.00
CA ASP A 34 16.30 -0.97 2.80
C ASP A 34 16.14 -0.02 1.59
N LEU A 35 14.92 0.50 1.37
CA LEU A 35 14.66 1.48 0.30
C LEU A 35 15.39 2.81 0.53
N LYS A 36 15.52 3.26 1.78
CA LYS A 36 16.33 4.43 2.15
C LYS A 36 17.80 4.20 1.80
N GLU A 37 18.36 3.04 2.16
CA GLU A 37 19.75 2.68 1.87
C GLU A 37 20.03 2.56 0.38
N GLN A 38 19.06 2.07 -0.39
CA GLN A 38 19.13 2.01 -1.87
C GLN A 38 19.02 3.39 -2.54
N GLY A 39 18.77 4.45 -1.77
CA GLY A 39 18.73 5.82 -2.29
C GLY A 39 17.38 6.23 -2.87
N PHE A 40 16.27 5.58 -2.48
CA PHE A 40 14.95 5.94 -3.02
C PHE A 40 14.63 7.43 -2.74
N PRO A 41 14.36 8.28 -3.76
CA PRO A 41 14.43 9.73 -3.61
C PRO A 41 13.53 10.33 -2.52
N SER A 42 12.31 9.84 -2.36
CA SER A 42 11.36 10.36 -1.35
C SER A 42 11.79 10.06 0.10
N LEU A 43 12.73 9.13 0.30
CA LEU A 43 13.27 8.77 1.61
C LEU A 43 14.58 9.50 1.95
N GLN A 44 15.09 10.35 1.06
CA GLN A 44 16.40 11.00 1.24
C GLN A 44 16.36 12.36 1.92
N SER A 45 15.17 12.95 2.09
CA SER A 45 15.02 14.26 2.73
C SER A 45 15.49 14.21 4.19
N LYS A 46 15.93 15.38 4.71
CA LYS A 46 16.35 15.50 6.11
C LYS A 46 15.22 15.11 7.07
N GLU A 47 14.02 15.61 6.82
CA GLU A 47 12.82 15.30 7.60
C GLU A 47 12.52 13.80 7.63
N THR A 48 12.52 13.13 6.47
CA THR A 48 12.27 11.68 6.42
C THR A 48 13.34 10.91 7.19
N LYS A 49 14.60 11.33 7.13
CA LYS A 49 15.67 10.69 7.91
C LYS A 49 15.45 10.85 9.42
N GLU A 50 15.11 12.04 9.88
CA GLU A 50 14.83 12.31 11.30
C GLU A 50 13.64 11.47 11.82
N ILE A 51 12.57 11.35 11.02
CA ILE A 51 11.40 10.52 11.38
C ILE A 51 11.79 9.03 11.44
N LEU A 52 12.54 8.53 10.45
CA LEU A 52 12.99 7.13 10.43
C LEU A 52 13.96 6.82 11.58
N ASP A 53 14.81 7.79 11.97
CA ASP A 53 15.77 7.61 13.06
C ASP A 53 15.09 7.65 14.44
N SER A 54 13.87 8.20 14.55
CA SER A 54 13.07 8.17 15.78
C SER A 54 12.60 6.77 16.19
N GLY A 55 12.44 5.86 15.20
CA GLY A 55 12.00 4.48 15.41
C GLY A 55 10.52 4.30 15.80
N ASP A 56 9.73 5.38 15.84
CA ASP A 56 8.28 5.29 16.11
C ASP A 56 7.54 4.79 14.86
N GLU A 57 7.11 3.53 14.87
CA GLU A 57 6.43 2.89 13.73
C GLU A 57 5.13 3.59 13.32
N SER A 58 4.38 4.16 14.27
CA SER A 58 3.14 4.88 13.94
C SER A 58 3.46 6.16 13.18
N ASN A 59 4.45 6.92 13.68
CA ASN A 59 4.88 8.15 13.03
C ASN A 59 5.51 7.87 11.65
N ILE A 60 6.31 6.80 11.53
CA ILE A 60 6.90 6.38 10.26
C ILE A 60 5.80 6.03 9.25
N ARG A 61 4.81 5.22 9.65
CA ARG A 61 3.70 4.84 8.78
C ARG A 61 2.92 6.06 8.30
N ASP A 62 2.56 6.95 9.21
CA ASP A 62 1.77 8.15 8.89
C ASP A 62 2.56 9.09 7.95
N HIS A 63 3.87 9.24 8.19
CA HIS A 63 4.77 9.98 7.30
C HIS A 63 4.86 9.36 5.90
N LEU A 64 5.02 8.04 5.80
CA LEU A 64 5.06 7.33 4.51
C LEU A 64 3.75 7.49 3.73
N ALA A 65 2.61 7.39 4.42
CA ALA A 65 1.31 7.63 3.81
C ALA A 65 1.20 9.06 3.27
N ASN A 66 1.72 10.06 4.00
CA ASN A 66 1.79 11.46 3.55
C ASN A 66 2.70 11.66 2.33
N LEU A 67 3.83 10.94 2.28
CA LEU A 67 4.70 10.90 1.10
C LEU A 67 4.02 10.23 -0.11
N GLY A 68 2.96 9.47 0.13
CA GLY A 68 2.17 8.79 -0.90
C GLY A 68 2.53 7.32 -1.09
N PHE A 69 3.20 6.69 -0.12
CA PHE A 69 3.33 5.23 -0.10
C PHE A 69 1.99 4.60 0.25
N ILE A 70 1.69 3.46 -0.37
CA ILE A 70 0.51 2.66 -0.07
C ILE A 70 0.96 1.33 0.50
N LYS A 71 0.61 1.07 1.76
CA LYS A 71 0.86 -0.22 2.39
C LYS A 71 -0.26 -1.18 1.99
N ILE A 72 0.11 -2.40 1.63
CA ILE A 72 -0.81 -3.52 1.44
C ILE A 72 -0.40 -4.61 2.43
N SER A 73 -1.36 -5.07 3.23
CA SER A 73 -1.17 -6.14 4.21
C SER A 73 -2.35 -7.10 4.19
N ARG A 74 -2.17 -8.26 3.54
CA ARG A 74 -3.17 -9.35 3.36
C ARG A 74 -4.49 -8.87 2.74
N SER A 75 -5.36 -8.35 3.60
CA SER A 75 -6.73 -7.95 3.34
C SER A 75 -6.96 -6.50 3.76
N GLN A 76 -5.89 -5.70 3.86
CA GLN A 76 -5.97 -4.27 4.18
C GLN A 76 -5.04 -3.47 3.27
N ILE A 77 -5.54 -2.32 2.81
CA ILE A 77 -4.79 -1.28 2.13
C ILE A 77 -4.80 -0.06 3.05
N ASP A 78 -3.63 0.53 3.23
CA ASP A 78 -3.43 1.69 4.08
C ASP A 78 -2.65 2.76 3.29
N GLY A 79 -3.22 3.96 3.26
CA GLY A 79 -2.76 5.08 2.45
C GLY A 79 -3.72 6.26 2.51
N ILE A 80 -3.30 7.41 1.98
CA ILE A 80 -4.10 8.65 2.02
C ILE A 80 -4.65 9.02 0.64
N LYS A 81 -3.91 8.70 -0.43
CA LYS A 81 -4.29 9.00 -1.81
C LYS A 81 -3.57 8.09 -2.77
N LEU A 82 -4.21 7.75 -3.90
CA LEU A 82 -3.58 7.01 -4.98
C LEU A 82 -3.36 7.93 -6.19
N THR A 83 -2.23 7.77 -6.84
CA THR A 83 -2.03 8.24 -8.22
C THR A 83 -2.58 7.21 -9.22
N VAL A 84 -2.72 7.60 -10.49
CA VAL A 84 -3.15 6.68 -11.55
C VAL A 84 -2.21 5.48 -11.71
N PRO A 85 -0.86 5.64 -11.74
CA PRO A 85 0.07 4.51 -11.76
C PRO A 85 -0.12 3.55 -10.59
N GLN A 86 -0.29 4.08 -9.38
CA GLN A 86 -0.48 3.24 -8.19
C GLN A 86 -1.81 2.50 -8.22
N LEU A 87 -2.89 3.11 -8.74
CA LEU A 87 -4.16 2.41 -8.94
C LEU A 87 -4.01 1.25 -9.93
N ILE A 88 -3.29 1.46 -11.04
CA ILE A 88 -3.03 0.39 -12.01
C ILE A 88 -2.25 -0.76 -11.34
N THR A 89 -1.20 -0.44 -10.58
CA THR A 89 -0.45 -1.44 -9.82
C THR A 89 -1.33 -2.19 -8.83
N LEU A 90 -2.17 -1.47 -8.07
CA LEU A 90 -3.12 -2.09 -7.15
C LEU A 90 -4.08 -3.03 -7.88
N GLN A 91 -4.65 -2.61 -9.01
CA GLN A 91 -5.56 -3.44 -9.81
C GLN A 91 -4.87 -4.68 -10.37
N ASN A 92 -3.62 -4.55 -10.82
CA ASN A 92 -2.82 -5.69 -11.27
C ASN A 92 -2.56 -6.68 -10.13
N LEU A 93 -2.22 -6.20 -8.94
CA LEU A 93 -2.02 -7.03 -7.76
C LEU A 93 -3.31 -7.75 -7.38
N LEU A 94 -4.42 -7.01 -7.23
CA LEU A 94 -5.71 -7.58 -6.84
C LEU A 94 -6.32 -8.51 -7.88
N SER A 95 -5.91 -8.43 -9.15
CA SER A 95 -6.33 -9.38 -10.19
C SER A 95 -5.89 -10.83 -9.92
N LEU A 96 -4.92 -11.01 -9.01
CA LEU A 96 -4.44 -12.30 -8.57
C LEU A 96 -5.27 -12.86 -7.40
N CYS A 97 -6.13 -12.06 -6.79
CA CYS A 97 -7.00 -12.44 -5.66
C CYS A 97 -8.41 -12.79 -6.14
N ASP A 98 -9.23 -13.34 -5.23
CA ASP A 98 -10.64 -13.61 -5.52
C ASP A 98 -11.40 -12.29 -5.70
N PRO A 99 -12.08 -12.04 -6.83
CA PRO A 99 -12.82 -10.81 -7.06
C PRO A 99 -14.03 -10.62 -6.12
N ASP A 100 -14.58 -11.70 -5.55
CA ASP A 100 -15.72 -11.66 -4.64
C ASP A 100 -15.32 -11.35 -3.19
N ASP A 101 -14.03 -11.47 -2.86
CA ASP A 101 -13.48 -11.10 -1.56
C ASP A 101 -13.52 -9.59 -1.32
N GLU A 102 -13.53 -9.23 -0.04
CA GLU A 102 -13.45 -7.85 0.43
C GLU A 102 -12.07 -7.52 0.99
N ILE A 103 -11.63 -6.29 0.70
CA ILE A 103 -10.41 -5.72 1.25
C ILE A 103 -10.77 -4.49 2.09
N GLY A 104 -10.16 -4.39 3.26
CA GLY A 104 -10.29 -3.23 4.14
C GLY A 104 -9.46 -2.07 3.63
N LEU A 105 -10.01 -0.87 3.64
CA LEU A 105 -9.30 0.38 3.39
C LEU A 105 -9.20 1.10 4.74
N LEU A 106 -7.99 1.38 5.21
CA LEU A 106 -7.77 2.19 6.39
C LEU A 106 -7.86 3.67 6.01
N GLY A 107 -8.91 4.35 6.46
CA GLY A 107 -9.05 5.79 6.30
C GLY A 107 -8.16 6.56 7.29
N SER A 108 -7.89 7.83 6.97
CA SER A 108 -7.08 8.74 7.81
C SER A 108 -7.64 8.99 9.21
N ASN A 109 -8.92 8.71 9.44
CA ASN A 109 -9.59 8.80 10.75
C ASN A 109 -9.56 7.49 11.55
N GLY A 110 -8.83 6.46 11.07
CA GLY A 110 -8.74 5.14 11.71
C GLY A 110 -9.94 4.22 11.45
N SER A 111 -10.93 4.64 10.66
CA SER A 111 -12.04 3.77 10.26
C SER A 111 -11.64 2.81 9.13
N ILE A 112 -12.14 1.58 9.17
CA ILE A 112 -11.92 0.58 8.12
C ILE A 112 -13.18 0.43 7.29
N LYS A 113 -13.08 0.69 5.99
CA LYS A 113 -14.14 0.48 5.01
C LYS A 113 -13.83 -0.75 4.19
N HIS A 114 -14.72 -1.72 4.19
CA HIS A 114 -14.57 -2.91 3.35
C HIS A 114 -15.14 -2.64 1.96
N ILE A 115 -14.39 -3.02 0.92
CA ILE A 115 -14.78 -2.91 -0.47
C ILE A 115 -14.46 -4.21 -1.19
N ARG A 116 -15.39 -4.68 -2.04
CA ARG A 116 -15.11 -5.84 -2.89
C ARG A 116 -13.99 -5.56 -3.87
N ILE A 117 -13.10 -6.53 -4.04
CA ILE A 117 -11.97 -6.45 -4.97
C ILE A 117 -12.46 -6.15 -6.39
N ALA A 118 -13.54 -6.79 -6.85
CA ALA A 118 -14.15 -6.52 -8.16
C ALA A 118 -14.55 -5.05 -8.37
N ARG A 119 -14.86 -4.30 -7.30
CA ARG A 119 -15.14 -2.86 -7.41
C ARG A 119 -13.87 -2.06 -7.64
N ILE A 120 -12.79 -2.36 -6.89
CA ILE A 120 -11.49 -1.70 -7.07
C ILE A 120 -10.96 -1.92 -8.50
N MET A 121 -11.09 -3.15 -9.01
CA MET A 121 -10.66 -3.51 -10.38
C MET A 121 -11.35 -2.70 -11.48
N LYS A 122 -12.52 -2.09 -11.21
CA LYS A 122 -13.28 -1.30 -12.18
C LYS A 122 -13.10 0.21 -12.01
N LEU A 123 -12.35 0.65 -10.99
CA LEU A 123 -12.11 2.06 -10.75
C LEU A 123 -11.29 2.68 -11.86
N LYS A 124 -11.69 3.89 -12.28
CA LYS A 124 -10.96 4.72 -13.23
C LYS A 124 -10.37 5.96 -12.59
N ASN A 125 -10.96 6.40 -11.48
CA ASN A 125 -10.53 7.55 -10.72
C ASN A 125 -9.95 7.06 -9.37
N PRO A 126 -8.64 7.27 -9.12
CA PRO A 126 -7.99 6.80 -7.90
C PRO A 126 -8.44 7.54 -6.63
N ASN A 127 -8.97 8.77 -6.75
CA ASN A 127 -9.32 9.59 -5.58
C ASN A 127 -10.46 8.97 -4.75
N ILE A 128 -11.34 8.19 -5.39
CA ILE A 128 -12.54 7.60 -4.77
C ILE A 128 -12.22 6.58 -3.66
N LEU A 129 -11.00 6.03 -3.62
CA LEU A 129 -10.64 4.97 -2.67
C LEU A 129 -10.47 5.49 -1.24
N PHE A 130 -9.96 6.71 -1.07
CA PHE A 130 -9.64 7.29 0.24
C PHE A 130 -10.46 8.55 0.58
N ASP A 131 -11.40 8.91 -0.30
CA ASP A 131 -12.49 9.86 -0.05
C ASP A 131 -13.67 9.19 0.71
#